data_AF-A0A967NDH3-F1
#
_entry.id   AF-A0A967NDH3-F1
#
_cell.length_a   1.000
_cell.length_b   1.000
_cell.length_c   1.000
_cell.angle_alpha   90.00
_cell.angle_beta   90.00
_cell.angle_gamma   90.00
#
_symmetry.space_group_name_H-M   'P 1'
#
loop_
_entity.id
_entity.type
_entity.pdbx_description
1 polymer ?
#
loop_
_entity_poly.entity_id
_entity_poly.type
_entity_poly.pdbx_seq_one_letter_code
_entity_poly.pdbx_strand_id
1 'polypeptide(L)' 'MTHRVDTPLRVVKQKPEIVNSRVVATTRLFRVEAVDLRFSNGVEARFERLMGTGRGAVLVIPLFEREQMVLVRE' A
#
# COMPACT_ATOMS: atom_id res chain seq x y z
N MET A 1 23.88 -27.83 -19.83
CA MET A 1 22.74 -27.11 -20.42
C MET A 1 22.20 -26.16 -19.37
N THR A 2 22.14 -24.89 -19.71
CA THR A 2 22.06 -23.71 -18.84
C THR A 2 20.66 -23.49 -18.30
N HIS A 3 20.50 -23.15 -17.03
CA HIS A 3 19.42 -22.27 -16.58
C HIS A 3 20.01 -21.22 -15.62
N ARG A 4 20.66 -20.20 -16.22
CA ARG A 4 20.83 -18.91 -15.55
C ARG A 4 19.43 -18.30 -15.50
N VAL A 5 18.92 -18.14 -14.29
CA VAL A 5 17.75 -17.29 -14.05
C VAL A 5 18.24 -15.86 -14.23
N ASP A 6 18.01 -15.30 -15.42
CA ASP A 6 18.20 -13.88 -15.68
C ASP A 6 17.26 -13.13 -14.72
N THR A 7 17.82 -12.61 -13.64
CA THR A 7 17.11 -11.75 -12.70
C THR A 7 16.74 -10.48 -13.46
N PRO A 8 15.45 -10.12 -13.62
CA PRO A 8 15.11 -8.89 -14.31
C PRO A 8 15.69 -7.71 -13.53
N LEU A 9 16.41 -6.85 -14.25
CA LEU A 9 16.95 -5.59 -13.75
C LEU A 9 15.83 -4.83 -13.03
N ARG A 10 16.00 -4.67 -11.72
CA ARG A 10 15.05 -3.96 -10.87
C ARG A 10 15.00 -2.51 -11.35
N VAL A 11 13.97 -2.15 -12.13
CA VAL A 11 13.72 -0.75 -12.48
C VAL A 11 13.42 -0.04 -11.17
N VAL A 12 14.38 0.71 -10.65
CA VAL A 12 14.21 1.51 -9.44
C VAL A 12 13.32 2.68 -9.81
N LYS A 13 12.01 2.45 -9.78
CA LYS A 13 11.02 3.51 -9.96
C LYS A 13 11.18 4.48 -8.78
N GLN A 14 11.54 5.73 -9.05
CA GLN A 14 11.62 6.76 -8.03
C GLN A 14 10.23 6.92 -7.40
N LYS A 15 10.16 6.80 -6.08
CA LYS A 15 8.91 6.99 -5.35
C LYS A 15 8.50 8.47 -5.42
N PRO A 16 7.20 8.79 -5.50
CA PRO A 16 6.74 10.16 -5.37
C PRO A 16 7.15 10.75 -4.01
N GLU A 17 7.41 12.05 -4.00
CA GLU A 17 7.69 12.82 -2.79
C GLU A 17 6.37 13.28 -2.15
N ILE A 18 6.22 13.15 -0.84
CA ILE A 18 5.12 13.76 -0.09
C ILE A 18 5.52 15.21 0.18
N VAL A 19 4.87 16.15 -0.51
CA VAL A 19 5.13 17.59 -0.37
C VAL A 19 4.34 18.17 0.80
N ASN A 20 3.13 17.64 1.06
CA ASN A 20 2.29 18.05 2.18
C ASN A 20 1.36 16.92 2.61
N SER A 21 0.96 16.92 3.88
CA SER A 21 -0.07 16.04 4.40
C SER A 21 -0.87 16.75 5.49
N ARG A 22 -2.20 16.71 5.41
CA ARG A 22 -3.08 17.30 6.43
C ARG A 22 -4.35 16.49 6.62
N VAL A 23 -4.82 16.43 7.87
CA VAL A 23 -6.13 15.85 8.18
C VAL A 23 -7.21 16.75 7.60
N VAL A 24 -8.13 16.15 6.83
CA VAL A 24 -9.28 16.84 6.22
C VAL A 24 -10.61 16.41 6.83
N ALA A 25 -10.67 15.24 7.45
CA ALA A 25 -11.82 14.79 8.23
C ALA A 25 -11.39 13.86 9.37
N THR A 26 -12.13 13.89 10.48
CA THR A 26 -11.93 13.00 11.62
C THR A 26 -13.27 12.40 12.02
N THR A 27 -13.31 11.06 12.13
CA THR A 27 -14.46 10.32 12.64
C THR A 27 -14.09 9.59 13.93
N ARG A 28 -15.04 8.89 14.54
CA ARG A 28 -14.79 8.06 15.72
C ARG A 28 -13.84 6.88 15.43
N LEU A 29 -13.81 6.37 14.20
CA LEU A 29 -13.08 5.13 13.85
C LEU A 29 -11.82 5.37 13.01
N PHE A 30 -11.77 6.47 12.27
CA PHE A 30 -10.65 6.77 11.36
C PHE A 30 -10.54 8.27 11.07
N ARG A 31 -9.39 8.67 10.53
CA ARG A 31 -9.18 10.03 9.99
C ARG A 31 -8.91 9.95 8.48
N VAL A 32 -9.24 11.01 7.77
CA VAL A 32 -8.90 11.18 6.36
C VAL A 32 -7.80 12.22 6.26
N GLU A 33 -6.71 11.89 5.57
CA GLU A 33 -5.65 12.83 5.25
C GLU A 33 -5.60 13.11 3.76
N ALA A 34 -5.59 14.39 3.39
CA ALA A 34 -5.15 14.81 2.07
C ALA A 34 -3.62 14.78 2.02
N VAL A 35 -3.07 14.12 0.99
CA VAL A 35 -1.64 13.98 0.74
C VAL A 35 -1.33 14.55 -0.63
N ASP A 36 -0.48 15.57 -0.67
CA ASP A 36 0.01 16.17 -1.90
C ASP A 36 1.31 15.46 -2.30
N LEU A 37 1.31 14.85 -3.48
CA LEU A 37 2.43 14.09 -4.02
C LEU A 37 3.02 14.79 -5.23
N ARG A 38 4.37 14.82 -5.32
CA ARG A 38 5.11 15.18 -6.52
C ARG A 38 5.77 13.95 -7.11
N PHE A 39 5.44 13.65 -8.36
CA PHE A 39 6.00 12.52 -9.10
C PHE A 39 7.31 12.91 -9.77
N SER A 40 8.13 11.92 -10.16
CA SER A 40 9.43 12.15 -10.81
C SER A 40 9.34 12.85 -12.18
N ASN A 41 8.15 12.88 -12.78
CA ASN A 41 7.86 13.64 -14.00
C ASN A 41 7.41 15.09 -13.72
N GLY A 42 7.50 15.56 -12.47
CA GLY A 42 7.11 16.90 -12.04
C GLY A 42 5.60 17.10 -11.84
N VAL A 43 4.77 16.11 -12.16
CA VAL A 43 3.31 16.21 -11.95
C VAL A 43 3.03 16.19 -10.46
N GLU A 44 2.16 17.11 -10.01
CA GLU A 44 1.62 17.14 -8.66
C GLU A 44 0.17 16.64 -8.65
N ALA A 45 -0.14 15.77 -7.69
CA ALA A 45 -1.50 15.26 -7.50
C ALA A 45 -1.84 15.13 -6.01
N ARG A 46 -3.09 15.42 -5.68
CA ARG A 46 -3.64 15.26 -4.33
C ARG A 46 -4.43 13.96 -4.24
N PHE A 47 -4.13 13.16 -3.21
CA PHE A 47 -4.88 11.97 -2.86
C PHE A 47 -5.46 12.10 -1.45
N GLU A 48 -6.47 11.31 -1.16
CA GLU A 48 -6.94 11.11 0.21
C GLU A 48 -6.57 9.70 0.68
N ARG A 49 -6.04 9.59 1.90
CA ARG A 49 -5.79 8.29 2.54
C ARG A 49 -6.57 8.16 3.85
N LEU A 50 -7.09 6.96 4.09
CA LEU A 50 -7.72 6.60 5.35
C LEU A 50 -6.64 6.19 6.35
N MET A 51 -6.64 6.85 7.49
CA MET A 51 -5.75 6.57 8.62
C MET A 51 -6.57 5.87 9.69
N GLY A 52 -6.32 4.57 9.86
CA GLY A 52 -6.90 3.79 10.95
C GLY A 52 -6.34 4.19 12.31
N THR A 53 -7.05 3.84 13.38
CA THR A 53 -6.59 4.02 14.76
C THR A 53 -5.97 2.74 15.31
N GLY A 54 -4.78 2.82 15.91
CA GLY A 54 -4.14 1.69 16.61
C GLY A 54 -3.18 0.86 15.75
N ARG A 55 -3.00 -0.42 16.12
CA ARG A 55 -2.24 -1.41 15.33
C ARG A 55 -3.15 -1.82 14.18
N GLY A 56 -2.74 -1.58 12.94
CA GLY A 56 -3.57 -1.81 11.73
C GLY A 56 -4.13 -3.23 11.61
N ALA A 57 -4.98 -3.47 10.62
CA ALA A 57 -5.58 -4.78 10.40
C ALA A 57 -4.53 -5.84 10.03
N VAL A 58 -4.73 -7.07 10.49
CA VAL A 58 -3.96 -8.23 10.07
C VAL A 58 -4.81 -9.10 9.15
N LEU A 59 -4.22 -9.59 8.06
CA LEU A 59 -4.79 -10.66 7.26
C LEU A 59 -4.28 -11.99 7.80
N VAL A 60 -5.18 -12.86 8.25
CA VAL A 60 -4.85 -14.22 8.67
C VAL A 60 -5.13 -15.17 7.51
N ILE A 61 -4.11 -15.89 7.06
CA ILE A 61 -4.23 -16.88 5.98
C ILE A 61 -3.98 -18.27 6.57
N PRO A 62 -5.03 -19.09 6.80
CA PRO A 62 -4.85 -20.48 7.21
C PRO A 62 -4.40 -21.31 6.01
N LEU A 63 -3.27 -22.00 6.13
CA LEU A 63 -2.73 -22.91 5.11
C LEU A 63 -2.82 -24.35 5.61
N PHE A 64 -3.43 -25.22 4.81
CA PHE A 64 -3.54 -26.66 5.08
C PHE A 64 -2.56 -27.45 4.20
N GLU A 65 -2.29 -28.70 4.55
CA GLU A 65 -1.29 -29.56 3.91
C GLU A 65 -1.41 -29.68 2.37
N ARG A 66 -2.60 -29.42 1.80
CA ARG A 66 -2.87 -29.48 0.35
C ARG A 66 -2.86 -28.11 -0.34
N GLU A 67 -2.15 -27.13 0.20
CA GLU A 67 -2.10 -25.75 -0.34
C GLU A 67 -3.49 -25.09 -0.45
N GLN A 68 -4.43 -25.55 0.37
CA GLN A 68 -5.79 -25.03 0.43
C GLN A 68 -5.86 -23.93 1.49
N MET A 69 -6.68 -22.89 1.23
CA MET A 69 -7.00 -21.84 2.19
C MET A 69 -8.51 -21.80 2.46
N VAL A 70 -8.87 -21.42 3.68
CA VAL A 70 -10.27 -21.18 4.06
C VAL A 70 -10.54 -19.68 4.04
N LEU A 71 -11.65 -19.32 3.38
CA LEU A 71 -12.17 -17.96 3.35
C LEU A 71 -13.39 -17.87 4.25
N VAL A 72 -13.57 -16.73 4.89
CA VAL A 72 -14.81 -16.38 5.59
C VAL A 72 -15.70 -15.58 4.66
N ARG A 73 -17.02 -15.80 4.75
CA ARG A 73 -18.03 -15.01 4.04
C ARG A 73 -18.95 -14.37 5.07
N GLU A 74 -19.23 -13.10 4.86
CA GLU A 74 -20.20 -12.29 5.58
C GLU A 74 -21.56 -12.22 4.85
#